data_AF-A0AAE1FBK1-F1
#
_entry.id   AF-A0AAE1FBK1-F1
#
_cell.length_a   1.000
_cell.length_b   1.000
_cell.length_c   1.000
_cell.angle_alpha   90.00
_cell.angle_beta   90.00
_cell.angle_gamma   90.00
#
_symmetry.space_group_name_H-M   'P 1'
#
loop_
_entity.id
_entity.type
_entity.pdbx_description
1 polymer ?
#
loop_
_entity_poly.entity_id
_entity_poly.type
_entity_poly.pdbx_seq_one_letter_code
_entity_poly.pdbx_strand_id
1 'polypeptide(L)'
;MYVTNAEDSHGRRLENGSWSGSIGMVQRGEADFTAAMNLDQFRYHAGEISEIIFIDEYTAAYKRPSVQSDIAGFVKPFTPLVNERPCPI
;
A
#
# COMPACT_ATOMS: atom_id res chain seq x y z
N MET A 1 1.69 -0.76 30.97
CA MET A 1 0.64 0.08 30.35
C MET A 1 1.14 0.42 28.95
N TYR A 2 0.32 0.23 27.91
CA TYR A 2 0.68 0.65 26.55
C TYR A 2 -0.09 1.93 26.22
N VAL A 3 0.54 2.82 25.46
CA VAL A 3 -0.09 4.07 25.00
C VAL A 3 -0.33 3.94 23.50
N THR A 4 -1.54 4.21 23.06
CA THR A 4 -1.87 4.31 21.64
C THR A 4 -1.70 5.76 21.19
N ASN A 5 -1.16 5.96 20.00
CA ASN A 5 -1.17 7.29 19.41
C ASN A 5 -2.53 7.59 18.78
N ALA A 6 -2.86 8.87 18.63
CA ALA A 6 -4.12 9.31 18.05
C ALA A 6 -4.23 9.04 16.54
N GLU A 7 -3.09 8.82 15.87
CA GLU A 7 -2.98 8.71 14.41
C GLU A 7 -2.94 7.26 13.91
N ASP A 8 -2.94 6.28 14.81
CA ASP A 8 -2.71 4.85 14.55
C ASP A 8 -1.57 4.58 13.55
N SER A 9 -0.43 5.24 13.77
CA SER A 9 0.68 5.26 12.80
C SER A 9 2.05 5.16 13.48
N HIS A 10 2.99 4.46 12.86
CA HIS A 10 4.38 4.44 13.36
C HIS A 10 5.03 5.83 13.32
N GLY A 11 4.59 6.69 12.41
CA GLY A 11 5.07 8.05 12.26
C GLY A 11 5.67 8.33 10.88
N ARG A 12 5.55 9.59 10.49
CA ARG A 12 6.22 10.20 9.35
C ARG A 12 7.00 11.43 9.80
N ARG A 13 8.06 11.75 9.06
CA ARG A 13 8.80 12.99 9.25
C ARG A 13 7.96 14.16 8.74
N LEU A 14 7.85 15.19 9.57
CA LEU A 14 7.14 16.43 9.27
C LEU A 14 8.10 17.43 8.59
N GLU A 15 7.55 18.48 7.98
CA GLU A 15 8.34 19.51 7.27
C GLU A 15 9.34 20.22 8.19
N ASN A 16 8.99 20.37 9.47
CA ASN A 16 9.86 20.94 10.50
C ASN A 16 10.95 19.96 10.99
N GLY A 17 11.04 18.77 10.40
CA GLY A 17 12.02 17.74 10.74
C GLY A 17 11.65 16.86 11.93
N SER A 18 10.60 17.20 12.69
CA SER A 18 10.10 16.37 13.81
C SER A 18 9.31 15.16 13.31
N TRP A 19 9.03 14.22 14.21
CA TRP A 19 8.27 13.01 13.90
C TRP A 19 6.87 13.02 14.52
N SER A 20 5.94 12.47 13.75
CA SER A 20 4.56 12.13 14.17
C SER A 20 4.47 10.67 14.65
N GLY A 21 3.26 10.20 14.97
CA GLY A 21 3.02 8.82 15.38
C GLY A 21 3.85 8.34 16.58
N SER A 22 4.11 7.03 16.65
CA SER A 22 4.83 6.42 17.77
C SER A 22 6.30 6.87 17.86
N ILE A 23 6.97 7.12 16.72
CA ILE A 23 8.34 7.66 16.72
C ILE A 23 8.37 9.03 17.42
N GLY A 24 7.41 9.90 17.11
CA GLY A 24 7.29 11.21 17.74
C GLY A 24 7.06 11.12 19.25
N MET A 25 6.23 10.17 19.70
CA MET A 25 5.99 9.95 21.13
C MET A 25 7.27 9.55 21.87
N VAL A 26 8.08 8.66 21.29
CA VAL A 26 9.37 8.27 21.89
C VAL A 26 10.30 9.47 21.95
N GLN A 27 10.41 10.27 20.89
CA GLN A 27 11.25 11.47 20.88
C GLN A 27 10.81 12.54 21.89
N ARG A 28 9.52 12.60 22.21
CA ARG A 28 8.96 13.51 23.23
C ARG A 28 8.95 12.93 24.65
N GLY A 29 9.39 11.68 24.83
CA GLY A 29 9.37 10.99 26.13
C GLY A 29 7.96 10.61 26.62
N GLU A 30 6.99 10.55 25.72
CA GLU A 30 5.61 10.10 26.01
C GLU A 30 5.49 8.56 25.98
N ALA A 31 6.48 7.89 25.37
CA ALA A 31 6.61 6.44 25.32
C ALA A 31 8.09 6.06 25.42
N ASP A 32 8.40 4.92 26.04
CA ASP A 32 9.78 4.45 26.20
C ASP A 32 10.31 3.71 24.96
N PHE A 33 9.42 3.04 24.20
CA PHE A 33 9.74 2.29 23.00
C PHE A 33 8.54 2.16 22.06
N THR A 34 8.79 1.76 20.82
CA THR A 34 7.74 1.44 19.83
C THR A 34 7.66 -0.05 19.56
N ALA A 35 6.51 -0.52 19.09
CA ALA A 35 6.41 -1.85 18.50
C ALA A 35 7.28 -1.98 17.22
N ALA A 36 7.46 -3.22 16.76
CA ALA A 36 8.13 -3.50 15.49
C ALA A 36 7.47 -2.74 14.35
N MET A 37 8.28 -2.19 13.44
CA MET A 37 7.81 -1.39 12.32
C MET A 37 8.71 -1.59 11.10
N ASN A 38 8.20 -1.21 9.93
CA ASN A 38 9.00 -1.17 8.72
C ASN A 38 10.05 -0.07 8.80
N LEU A 39 11.29 -0.44 8.49
CA LEU A 39 12.44 0.45 8.48
C LEU A 39 12.72 0.96 7.07
N ASP A 40 12.72 2.28 6.93
CA ASP A 40 13.28 2.98 5.79
C ASP A 40 14.52 3.77 6.22
N GLN A 41 15.21 4.41 5.26
CA GLN A 41 16.42 5.18 5.55
C GLN A 41 16.17 6.31 6.57
N PHE A 42 15.01 6.94 6.56
CA PHE A 42 14.71 8.05 7.47
C PHE A 42 14.44 7.54 8.89
N ARG A 43 13.70 6.43 9.02
CA ARG A 43 13.39 5.78 10.30
C ARG A 43 14.63 5.15 10.92
N TYR A 44 15.55 4.64 10.11
CA TYR A 44 16.86 4.16 10.58
C TYR A 44 17.65 5.23 11.33
N HIS A 45 17.48 6.50 10.96
CA HIS A 45 18.13 7.63 11.62
C HIS A 45 17.26 8.34 12.67
N ALA A 46 16.04 7.86 12.91
CA ALA A 46 15.11 8.51 13.84
C ALA A 46 15.31 8.10 15.30
N GLY A 47 16.01 6.99 15.56
CA GLY A 47 16.28 6.45 16.88
C GLY A 47 17.27 5.28 16.84
N GLU A 48 17.48 4.63 18.00
CA GLU A 48 18.29 3.43 18.11
C GLU A 48 17.45 2.19 17.82
N ILE A 49 17.98 1.30 16.98
CA ILE A 49 17.30 0.06 16.56
C ILE A 49 18.01 -1.10 17.21
N SER A 50 17.25 -1.95 17.90
CA SER A 50 17.77 -3.13 18.59
C SER A 50 18.24 -4.21 17.59
N GLU A 51 17.31 -4.77 16.83
CA GLU A 51 17.57 -5.83 15.85
C GLU A 51 16.57 -5.79 14.70
N ILE A 52 16.99 -6.29 13.53
CA ILE A 52 16.12 -6.55 12.38
C ILE A 52 15.57 -7.97 12.52
N ILE A 53 14.31 -8.08 12.93
CA ILE A 53 13.64 -9.37 13.17
C ILE A 53 13.01 -9.99 11.91
N PHE A 54 12.82 -9.20 10.86
CA PHE A 54 12.19 -9.62 9.61
C PHE A 54 12.71 -8.77 8.44
N ILE A 55 13.02 -9.41 7.32
CA ILE A 55 13.35 -8.75 6.06
C ILE A 55 12.15 -8.95 5.14
N ASP A 56 11.49 -7.84 4.78
CA ASP A 56 10.31 -7.87 3.92
C ASP A 56 10.71 -7.96 2.44
N GLU A 57 9.88 -8.66 1.66
CA GLU A 57 10.01 -8.79 0.21
C GLU A 57 8.74 -8.26 -0.47
N TYR A 58 8.88 -7.20 -1.26
CA TYR A 58 7.74 -6.63 -1.98
C TYR A 58 7.38 -7.52 -3.18
N THR A 59 6.17 -8.07 -3.18
CA THR A 59 5.58 -8.79 -4.31
C THR A 59 4.21 -8.22 -4.69
N ALA A 60 3.88 -8.31 -5.97
CA ALA A 60 2.57 -7.91 -6.46
C ALA A 60 1.58 -9.09 -6.33
N ALA A 61 0.63 -8.96 -5.41
CA ALA A 61 -0.50 -9.87 -5.34
C ALA A 61 -1.58 -9.42 -6.34
N TYR A 62 -1.98 -10.32 -7.24
CA TYR A 62 -3.10 -10.09 -8.16
C TYR A 62 -3.98 -11.33 -8.23
N LYS A 63 -5.28 -11.11 -8.47
CA LYS A 63 -6.19 -12.20 -8.77
C LYS A 63 -5.78 -12.83 -10.09
N ARG A 64 -5.40 -14.11 -10.06
CA ARG A 64 -5.09 -14.86 -11.29
C ARG A 64 -6.28 -14.78 -12.25
N PRO A 65 -6.10 -14.28 -13.49
CA PRO A 65 -7.19 -14.22 -14.44
C PRO A 65 -7.58 -15.65 -14.83
N SER A 66 -8.88 -15.93 -14.80
CA SER A 66 -9.45 -17.16 -15.36
C SER A 66 -9.84 -16.87 -16.82
N VAL A 67 -9.17 -17.52 -17.76
CA VAL A 67 -9.57 -17.48 -19.16
C VAL A 67 -10.75 -18.43 -19.34
N GLN A 68 -11.91 -17.88 -19.67
CA GLN A 68 -13.08 -18.67 -20.06
C GLN A 68 -13.19 -18.66 -21.58
N SER A 69 -13.40 -19.83 -22.17
CA SER A 69 -13.67 -19.95 -23.61
C SER A 69 -14.96 -19.22 -23.97
N ASP A 70 -14.87 -18.34 -24.96
CA ASP A 70 -16.02 -17.67 -25.54
C ASP A 70 -16.28 -18.25 -26.94
N ILE A 71 -17.24 -19.17 -27.03
CA ILE A 71 -17.61 -19.84 -28.30
C ILE A 71 -18.12 -18.83 -29.33
N ALA A 72 -18.72 -17.72 -28.89
CA ALA A 72 -19.19 -16.64 -29.77
C ALA A 72 -18.11 -15.56 -30.02
N GLY A 73 -16.88 -15.78 -29.52
CA GLY A 73 -15.79 -14.81 -29.63
C GLY A 73 -15.44 -14.44 -31.07
N PHE A 74 -15.70 -15.33 -32.03
CA PHE A 74 -15.46 -15.09 -33.46
C PHE A 74 -16.38 -14.00 -34.05
N VAL A 75 -17.53 -13.72 -33.44
CA VAL A 75 -18.46 -12.67 -33.92
C VAL A 75 -18.03 -11.28 -33.45
N LYS A 76 -17.28 -11.18 -32.34
CA LYS A 76 -16.91 -9.91 -31.70
C LYS A 76 -16.31 -8.88 -32.66
N PRO A 77 -15.38 -9.22 -33.58
CA PRO A 77 -14.82 -8.27 -34.55
C PRO A 77 -15.85 -7.69 -35.55
N PHE A 78 -16.99 -8.36 -35.75
CA PHE A 78 -18.03 -7.95 -36.71
C PHE A 78 -19.23 -7.26 -36.05
N THR A 79 -19.25 -7.13 -34.72
CA THR A 79 -20.32 -6.45 -33.97
C THR A 79 -20.70 -5.06 -34.52
N PRO A 80 -19.74 -4.21 -34.95
CA PRO A 80 -20.08 -2.92 -35.56
C PRO A 80 -20.88 -3.03 -36.86
N LEU A 81 -20.60 -4.05 -37.69
CA LEU A 81 -21.25 -4.25 -39.00
C LEU A 81 -22.69 -4.78 -38.87
N VAL A 82 -23.06 -5.35 -37.72
CA VAL A 82 -24.42 -5.82 -37.44
C VAL A 82 -25.32 -4.69 -36.91
N ASN A 83 -24.74 -3.68 -36.27
CA ASN A 83 -25.48 -2.53 -35.71
C ASN A 83 -25.66 -1.37 -36.69
N GLU A 84 -24.94 -1.36 -37.81
CA GLU A 84 -25.22 -0.45 -38.92
C GLU A 84 -26.43 -0.97 -39.70
N ARG A 85 -27.63 -0.52 -39.31
CA ARG A 85 -28.84 -0.73 -40.13
C ARG A 85 -28.58 -0.13 -41.52
N PRO A 86 -28.92 -0.84 -42.61
CA PRO A 86 -28.85 -0.22 -43.93
C PRO A 86 -29.82 0.97 -43.98
N CYS A 87 -29.31 2.09 -44.48
CA CYS A 87 -30.09 3.30 -44.73
C CYS A 87 -31.32 2.94 -45.59
N PRO A 88 -32.54 3.38 -45.24
CA PRO A 88 -33.71 3.08 -46.06
C PRO A 88 -33.58 3.79 -47.42
N ILE A 89 -33.61 2.99 -48.48
CA ILE A 89 -33.79 3.44 -49.89
C ILE A 89 -35.19 3.97 -50.12
#